data_AF-A0A0A0KW86-F1
#
_entry.id   AF-A0A0A0KW86-F1
#
_cell.length_a   1.000
_cell.length_b   1.000
_cell.length_c   1.000
_cell.angle_alpha   90.00
_cell.angle_beta   90.00
_cell.angle_gamma   90.00
#
_symmetry.space_group_name_H-M   'P 1'
#
loop_
_entity.id
_entity.type
_entity.pdbx_description
1 polymer ?
#
loop_
_entity_poly.entity_id
_entity_poly.type
_entity_poly.pdbx_seq_one_letter_code
_entity_poly.pdbx_strand_id
1 'polypeptide(L)'
;MHGYSRLNTSRSSVSLSPPASPRHRQLRSRTGSDSGNSSGGFSVRDSKQSSIMEKLVFLILSAVFRRKGLLLFAPLLYISMMLLYMGSLNFDVSISNLKTRVVSVSKRAPPGTVYRSPQVFEKLWPFMEAESRNSTTHALSTAWNSKVHHVWKPCISSSTVTELPKSNGFLIIEANGGLNQQRLSICDAVAVAGLLNASLVIPIFHLNSVWRDSSKFGDIFDEDFFIQALSKHVNIVRELPADVLQQYNNNISSIVNLRVKAWSSPMYYLHKVLPKLLQLRAVRIAPFSNRLAHGVPSDVQALRCLANFEALRFAESIRMLADLMVDRMIKKSSQSGGKYISVHLRFEEDMVAFSCCEYDGGEEEKHEMDLARERSWRGKFRRRGRVIRPGVNRVDGKCPLTPLEVGMMLRGMGFDNTSSIYVAAGKIYKAEKFMAPLRQMFPRLETKDTIATKEELAPFKGHSSRLAALDYTVCLHSEVFVTTQGGNFPHFLMGHRRYIYGGHAKTVKPDKRKLALIFDDPNIRWQNFAQQMQDMLRHNDQKGMEMKKSSGSLYTFPMPDCMCKVPNSKNHD
;
A
#
# COMPACT_ATOMS: atom_id res chain seq x y z
N MET A 1 -8.71 6.64 -28.06
CA MET A 1 -8.53 7.70 -27.06
C MET A 1 -8.70 7.08 -25.67
N HIS A 2 -7.63 6.93 -24.88
CA HIS A 2 -7.69 6.31 -23.54
C HIS A 2 -7.23 7.28 -22.46
N GLY A 3 -8.08 7.49 -21.46
CA GLY A 3 -7.82 8.31 -20.29
C GLY A 3 -6.77 7.66 -19.38
N TYR A 4 -5.65 8.36 -19.22
CA TYR A 4 -4.53 7.97 -18.39
C TYR A 4 -4.91 8.01 -16.90
N SER A 5 -4.87 6.86 -16.23
CA SER A 5 -4.57 6.80 -14.78
C SER A 5 -3.05 6.72 -14.63
N ARG A 6 -2.41 7.87 -14.46
CA ARG A 6 -1.01 7.94 -14.02
C ARG A 6 -0.98 7.65 -12.52
N LEU A 7 -0.57 6.44 -12.14
CA LEU A 7 0.07 6.20 -10.86
C LEU A 7 1.47 6.83 -10.96
N ASN A 8 1.59 8.08 -10.53
CA ASN A 8 2.89 8.73 -10.43
C ASN A 8 3.53 8.30 -9.11
N THR A 9 4.62 7.55 -9.21
CA THR A 9 5.58 7.38 -8.12
C THR A 9 6.23 8.73 -7.86
N SER A 10 5.85 9.40 -6.78
CA SER A 10 6.57 10.56 -6.27
C SER A 10 7.98 10.12 -5.85
N ARG A 11 8.97 10.42 -6.70
CA ARG A 11 10.35 10.59 -6.27
C ARG A 11 10.38 11.86 -5.43
N SER A 12 10.64 11.72 -4.14
CA SER A 12 11.05 12.82 -3.26
C SER A 12 12.39 13.36 -3.77
N SER A 13 12.36 14.49 -4.47
CA SER A 13 13.55 15.31 -4.73
C SER A 13 13.93 16.01 -3.43
N VAL A 14 14.98 15.52 -2.77
CA VAL A 14 15.66 16.26 -1.71
C VAL A 14 16.52 17.32 -2.40
N SER A 15 16.14 18.59 -2.24
CA SER A 15 17.00 19.74 -2.55
C SER A 15 18.05 19.84 -1.44
N LEU A 16 19.28 19.42 -1.71
CA LEU A 16 20.43 19.70 -0.87
C LEU A 16 21.07 21.01 -1.34
N SER A 17 20.97 22.05 -0.51
CA SER A 17 21.81 23.25 -0.59
C SER A 17 23.27 22.87 -0.32
N PRO A 18 24.26 23.49 -1.00
CA PRO A 18 25.67 23.17 -0.80
C PRO A 18 26.18 23.69 0.56
N PRO A 19 27.09 22.97 1.24
CA PRO A 19 27.68 23.45 2.48
C PRO A 19 28.67 24.59 2.22
N ALA A 20 28.73 25.53 3.16
CA ALA A 20 29.63 26.66 3.18
C ALA A 20 31.09 26.24 3.38
N SER A 21 31.99 26.88 2.63
CA SER A 21 33.44 26.75 2.69
C SER A 21 34.02 27.11 4.07
N PRO A 22 35.04 26.40 4.57
CA PRO A 22 35.80 26.88 5.72
C PRO A 22 36.78 27.98 5.29
N ARG A 23 36.72 29.11 6.00
CA ARG A 23 37.64 30.23 5.87
C ARG A 23 39.05 29.84 6.33
N HIS A 24 40.04 30.14 5.49
CA HIS A 24 41.43 30.31 5.89
C HIS A 24 41.58 31.47 6.90
N ARG A 25 42.43 31.27 7.91
CA ARG A 25 43.19 32.36 8.54
C ARG A 25 44.63 31.92 8.75
N GLN A 26 45.55 32.75 8.25
CA GLN A 26 47.00 32.61 8.22
C GLN A 26 47.66 33.00 9.56
N LEU A 27 48.86 32.47 9.81
CA LEU A 27 50.12 33.17 10.18
C LEU A 27 51.19 32.05 10.32
N ARG A 28 52.30 31.90 9.60
CA ARG A 28 53.31 32.74 8.92
C ARG A 28 54.44 33.25 9.84
N SER A 29 55.57 32.52 9.84
CA SER A 29 56.97 32.99 9.85
C SER A 29 57.82 31.87 9.21
N ARG A 30 58.47 31.95 8.03
CA ARG A 30 59.66 32.76 7.60
C ARG A 30 60.81 32.70 8.63
N THR A 31 62.09 32.45 8.35
CA THR A 31 62.93 32.33 7.12
C THR A 31 64.38 31.97 7.54
N GLY A 32 65.18 31.46 6.59
CA GLY A 32 66.66 31.60 6.51
C GLY A 32 67.43 30.41 7.09
N SER A 33 68.18 29.58 6.34
CA SER A 33 69.31 29.76 5.40
C SER A 33 70.67 30.01 6.06
N ASP A 34 71.65 29.22 5.58
CA ASP A 34 73.09 29.42 5.52
C ASP A 34 74.06 28.85 6.58
N SER A 35 74.81 27.83 6.09
CA SER A 35 76.28 27.76 5.96
C SER A 35 77.19 27.65 7.19
N GLY A 36 78.22 26.80 7.05
CA GLY A 36 79.55 27.12 7.58
C GLY A 36 80.26 26.08 8.45
N ASN A 37 80.80 25.03 7.81
CA ASN A 37 82.19 24.56 7.93
C ASN A 37 82.99 24.76 9.25
N SER A 38 83.52 23.67 9.83
CA SER A 38 84.96 23.34 9.85
C SER A 38 85.44 22.62 11.14
N SER A 39 86.32 21.65 10.90
CA SER A 39 87.45 21.17 11.73
C SER A 39 87.20 20.42 13.06
N GLY A 40 87.50 19.12 13.01
CA GLY A 40 88.79 18.65 13.56
C GLY A 40 88.74 17.79 14.83
N GLY A 41 89.29 16.57 14.73
CA GLY A 41 89.97 15.90 15.85
C GLY A 41 89.52 14.47 16.17
N PHE A 42 90.35 13.48 15.75
CA PHE A 42 90.86 12.30 16.50
C PHE A 42 89.99 11.69 17.64
N SER A 43 89.86 10.38 17.87
CA SER A 43 90.42 9.14 17.30
C SER A 43 89.87 7.95 18.12
N VAL A 44 89.77 6.77 17.49
CA VAL A 44 89.98 5.43 18.10
C VAL A 44 88.95 4.96 19.15
N ARG A 45 88.16 3.91 18.86
CA ARG A 45 88.54 2.47 18.98
C ARG A 45 87.37 1.53 18.62
N ASP A 46 87.70 0.52 17.81
CA ASP A 46 87.15 -0.84 17.64
C ASP A 46 86.11 -1.38 18.64
N SER A 47 85.27 -2.39 18.37
CA SER A 47 84.90 -3.17 17.18
C SER A 47 83.84 -4.22 17.60
N LYS A 48 83.21 -4.88 16.62
CA LYS A 48 82.60 -6.23 16.69
C LYS A 48 81.29 -6.42 17.46
N GLN A 49 80.17 -6.00 16.85
CA GLN A 49 78.87 -6.68 17.06
C GLN A 49 77.87 -6.64 15.89
N SER A 50 78.23 -6.12 14.69
CA SER A 50 77.26 -5.91 13.60
C SER A 50 77.16 -7.02 12.53
N SER A 51 78.07 -7.99 12.47
CA SER A 51 78.15 -8.97 11.36
C SER A 51 77.17 -10.16 11.44
N ILE A 52 76.62 -10.46 12.62
CA ILE A 52 75.77 -11.66 12.81
C ILE A 52 74.27 -11.32 12.62
N MET A 53 73.83 -10.15 13.06
CA MET A 53 72.44 -9.72 12.89
C MET A 53 72.07 -9.44 11.42
N GLU A 54 72.97 -8.88 10.63
CA GLU A 54 72.72 -8.61 9.21
C GLU A 54 72.55 -9.91 8.39
N LYS A 55 73.32 -10.96 8.72
CA LYS A 55 73.18 -12.28 8.09
C LYS A 55 71.90 -13.01 8.50
N LEU A 56 71.46 -12.85 9.75
CA LEU A 56 70.21 -13.43 10.24
C LEU A 56 69.00 -12.74 9.60
N VAL A 57 69.03 -11.42 9.49
CA VAL A 57 67.99 -10.61 8.84
C VAL A 57 67.90 -10.94 7.35
N PHE A 58 69.03 -11.12 6.65
CA PHE A 58 69.05 -11.52 5.24
C PHE A 58 68.53 -12.95 5.02
N LEU A 59 68.83 -13.89 5.92
CA LEU A 59 68.29 -15.26 5.88
C LEU A 59 66.78 -15.29 6.14
N ILE A 60 66.29 -14.48 7.09
CA ILE A 60 64.85 -14.36 7.38
C ILE A 60 64.12 -13.69 6.20
N LEU A 61 64.65 -12.60 5.65
CA LEU A 61 64.10 -11.95 4.45
C LEU A 61 64.11 -12.90 3.24
N SER A 62 65.19 -13.66 3.03
CA SER A 62 65.28 -14.61 1.91
C SER A 62 64.35 -15.83 2.09
N ALA A 63 64.12 -16.29 3.33
CA ALA A 63 63.13 -17.33 3.65
C ALA A 63 61.68 -16.84 3.49
N VAL A 64 61.41 -15.59 3.86
CA VAL A 64 60.10 -14.92 3.66
C VAL A 64 59.84 -14.67 2.17
N PHE A 65 60.86 -14.29 1.40
CA PHE A 65 60.75 -14.08 -0.05
C PHE A 65 60.74 -15.39 -0.88
N ARG A 66 61.23 -16.52 -0.34
CA ARG A 66 61.07 -17.85 -0.97
C ARG A 66 59.70 -18.49 -0.76
N ARG A 67 58.91 -18.01 0.22
CA ARG A 67 57.51 -18.41 0.45
C ARG A 67 56.50 -17.40 -0.11
N LYS A 68 56.83 -16.75 -1.23
CA LYS A 68 55.97 -15.78 -1.95
C LYS A 68 54.59 -16.33 -2.35
N GLY A 69 54.41 -17.65 -2.37
CA GLY A 69 53.12 -18.29 -2.61
C GLY A 69 52.23 -18.47 -1.38
N LEU A 70 52.66 -18.18 -0.14
CA LEU A 70 51.80 -18.39 1.05
C LEU A 70 51.33 -17.08 1.70
N LEU A 71 52.19 -16.06 1.74
CA LEU A 71 51.87 -14.75 2.36
C LEU A 71 50.99 -13.85 1.48
N LEU A 72 50.95 -14.07 0.16
CA LEU A 72 49.95 -13.42 -0.72
C LEU A 72 48.57 -14.09 -0.61
N PHE A 73 48.54 -15.37 -0.26
CA PHE A 73 47.29 -16.13 -0.14
C PHE A 73 46.61 -15.95 1.21
N ALA A 74 47.34 -15.67 2.30
CA ALA A 74 46.72 -15.47 3.61
C ALA A 74 45.77 -14.23 3.65
N PRO A 75 46.13 -13.05 3.11
CA PRO A 75 45.20 -11.93 2.98
C PRO A 75 44.07 -12.21 2.00
N LEU A 76 44.34 -12.90 0.89
CA LEU A 76 43.30 -13.28 -0.10
C LEU A 76 42.32 -14.31 0.46
N LEU A 77 42.80 -15.29 1.24
CA LEU A 77 41.98 -16.26 1.96
C LEU A 77 41.22 -15.56 3.08
N TYR A 78 41.85 -14.68 3.85
CA TYR A 78 41.16 -13.90 4.88
C TYR A 78 40.08 -13.00 4.29
N ILE A 79 40.35 -12.30 3.18
CA ILE A 79 39.38 -11.50 2.43
C ILE A 79 38.30 -12.41 1.84
N SER A 80 38.64 -13.55 1.26
CA SER A 80 37.67 -14.51 0.72
C SER A 80 36.78 -15.11 1.81
N MET A 81 37.35 -15.44 2.97
CA MET A 81 36.65 -16.00 4.13
C MET A 81 35.82 -14.91 4.82
N MET A 82 36.30 -13.66 4.87
CA MET A 82 35.53 -12.50 5.30
C MET A 82 34.38 -12.19 4.34
N LEU A 83 34.59 -12.27 3.03
CA LEU A 83 33.54 -12.06 2.02
C LEU A 83 32.51 -13.21 2.01
N LEU A 84 32.92 -14.43 2.34
CA LEU A 84 32.01 -15.56 2.59
C LEU A 84 31.23 -15.36 3.90
N TYR A 85 31.91 -14.96 4.97
CA TYR A 85 31.32 -14.71 6.30
C TYR A 85 30.39 -13.48 6.31
N MET A 86 30.71 -12.45 5.53
CA MET A 86 29.88 -11.25 5.32
C MET A 86 28.79 -11.47 4.24
N GLY A 87 28.65 -12.69 3.70
CA GLY A 87 27.62 -13.03 2.70
C GLY A 87 27.77 -12.28 1.36
N SER A 88 28.94 -11.71 1.08
CA SER A 88 29.24 -10.94 -0.14
C SER A 88 29.48 -11.85 -1.35
N LEU A 89 29.94 -13.08 -1.11
CA LEU A 89 30.08 -14.13 -2.10
C LEU A 89 28.86 -15.06 -2.00
N ASN A 90 27.89 -14.86 -2.89
CA ASN A 90 26.68 -15.66 -3.00
C ASN A 90 27.02 -17.07 -3.51
N PHE A 91 27.52 -17.98 -2.67
CA PHE A 91 27.70 -19.39 -3.03
C PHE A 91 26.94 -20.29 -2.06
N ASP A 92 26.21 -21.27 -2.61
CA ASP A 92 25.54 -22.35 -1.87
C ASP A 92 26.40 -23.62 -2.03
N VAL A 93 26.69 -24.28 -0.91
CA VAL A 93 27.56 -25.46 -0.88
C VAL A 93 26.67 -26.67 -0.62
N SER A 94 26.33 -27.40 -1.67
CA SER A 94 25.58 -28.65 -1.56
C SER A 94 26.54 -29.84 -1.65
N ILE A 95 26.54 -30.68 -0.62
CA ILE A 95 27.24 -31.97 -0.62
C ILE A 95 26.27 -33.01 -1.19
N SER A 96 26.46 -33.41 -2.44
CA SER A 96 25.73 -34.56 -3.00
C SER A 96 26.57 -35.83 -2.85
N ASN A 97 25.93 -36.88 -2.33
CA ASN A 97 26.43 -38.24 -2.11
C ASN A 97 27.54 -38.44 -1.04
N LEU A 98 27.20 -39.16 0.03
CA LEU A 98 28.12 -39.56 1.10
C LEU A 98 29.23 -40.54 0.64
N LYS A 99 29.12 -41.09 -0.58
CA LYS A 99 30.11 -42.02 -1.18
C LYS A 99 31.08 -41.36 -2.17
N THR A 100 30.75 -40.20 -2.70
CA THR A 100 31.57 -39.47 -3.67
C THR A 100 31.53 -38.02 -3.24
N ARG A 101 32.56 -37.56 -2.50
CA ARG A 101 32.69 -36.17 -2.01
C ARG A 101 32.74 -35.17 -3.17
N VAL A 102 31.62 -34.91 -3.82
CA VAL A 102 31.46 -33.88 -4.84
C VAL A 102 30.81 -32.70 -4.14
N VAL A 103 31.62 -31.67 -3.91
CA VAL A 103 31.15 -30.39 -3.36
C VAL A 103 30.71 -29.55 -4.54
N SER A 104 29.39 -29.37 -4.72
CA SER A 104 28.86 -28.46 -5.73
C SER A 104 28.73 -27.07 -5.13
N VAL A 105 29.54 -26.13 -5.64
CA VAL A 105 29.51 -24.72 -5.25
C VAL A 105 28.72 -23.97 -6.32
N SER A 106 27.45 -23.68 -6.06
CA SER A 106 26.58 -22.94 -6.99
C SER A 106 26.46 -21.50 -6.54
N LYS A 107 26.38 -20.52 -7.45
CA LYS A 107 26.10 -19.14 -7.04
C LYS A 107 24.66 -19.06 -6.51
N ARG A 108 24.47 -18.61 -5.26
CA ARG A 108 23.14 -18.33 -4.71
C ARG A 108 22.46 -17.28 -5.58
N ALA A 109 21.29 -17.63 -6.11
CA ALA A 109 20.51 -16.71 -6.92
C ALA A 109 20.23 -15.43 -6.10
N PRO A 110 20.33 -14.22 -6.70
CA PRO A 110 20.05 -12.99 -5.97
C PRO A 110 18.64 -13.00 -5.34
N PRO A 111 18.42 -12.31 -4.21
CA PRO A 111 17.12 -12.34 -3.54
C PRO A 111 15.96 -11.96 -4.47
N GLY A 112 14.86 -12.69 -4.34
CA GLY A 112 13.62 -12.48 -5.10
C GLY A 112 13.64 -13.01 -6.53
N THR A 113 14.79 -13.48 -7.05
CA THR A 113 14.87 -14.08 -8.40
C THR A 113 14.23 -15.46 -8.48
N VAL A 114 14.15 -16.18 -7.36
CA VAL A 114 13.48 -17.48 -7.26
C VAL A 114 12.36 -17.34 -6.24
N TYR A 115 11.16 -17.80 -6.58
CA TYR A 115 10.05 -17.81 -5.66
C TYR A 115 10.18 -18.97 -4.66
N ARG A 116 10.67 -18.68 -3.45
CA ARG A 116 11.01 -19.69 -2.43
C ARG A 116 9.97 -19.90 -1.32
N SER A 117 8.87 -19.14 -1.36
CA SER A 117 7.83 -19.18 -0.34
C SER A 117 7.27 -20.59 -0.03
N PRO A 118 7.12 -21.52 -1.02
CA PRO A 118 6.71 -22.89 -0.72
C PRO A 118 7.70 -23.66 0.15
N GLN A 119 9.02 -23.52 -0.08
CA GLN A 119 10.03 -24.19 0.74
C GLN A 119 10.07 -23.63 2.17
N VAL A 120 9.89 -22.31 2.31
CA VAL A 120 9.76 -21.68 3.63
C VAL A 120 8.54 -22.22 4.35
N PHE A 121 7.40 -22.35 3.66
CA PHE A 121 6.17 -22.89 4.22
C PHE A 121 6.35 -24.31 4.73
N GLU A 122 6.88 -25.22 3.91
CA GLU A 122 7.11 -26.62 4.30
C GLU A 122 7.98 -26.72 5.57
N LYS A 123 9.02 -25.88 5.67
CA LYS A 123 9.91 -25.86 6.83
C LYS A 123 9.25 -25.31 8.09
N LEU A 124 8.42 -24.27 7.96
CA LEU A 124 7.79 -23.60 9.09
C LEU A 124 6.47 -24.28 9.53
N TRP A 125 5.85 -25.06 8.66
CA TRP A 125 4.54 -25.67 8.89
C TRP A 125 4.43 -26.48 10.20
N PRO A 126 5.39 -27.37 10.55
CA PRO A 126 5.31 -28.11 11.82
C PRO A 126 5.27 -27.22 13.06
N PHE A 127 5.97 -26.07 13.02
CA PHE A 127 5.98 -25.10 14.12
C PHE A 127 4.67 -24.33 14.20
N MET A 128 4.09 -23.96 13.05
CA MET A 128 2.77 -23.37 13.00
C MET A 128 1.74 -24.32 13.65
N GLU A 129 1.74 -25.61 13.28
CA GLU A 129 0.82 -26.60 13.86
C GLU A 129 1.03 -26.83 15.37
N ALA A 130 2.27 -26.78 15.84
CA ALA A 130 2.58 -26.88 17.27
C ALA A 130 2.02 -25.69 18.06
N GLU A 131 2.17 -24.45 17.55
CA GLU A 131 1.60 -23.27 18.21
C GLU A 131 0.07 -23.29 18.27
N SER A 132 -0.61 -23.74 17.22
CA SER A 132 -2.07 -23.88 17.25
C SER A 132 -2.57 -24.84 18.32
N ARG A 133 -1.79 -25.88 18.65
CA ARG A 133 -2.15 -26.84 19.70
C ARG A 133 -1.93 -26.28 21.11
N ASN A 134 -0.97 -25.38 21.27
CA ASN A 134 -0.59 -24.82 22.57
C ASN A 134 -1.27 -23.47 22.89
N SER A 135 -1.90 -22.83 21.90
CA SER A 135 -2.60 -21.56 22.07
C SER A 135 -3.92 -21.74 22.82
N THR A 136 -3.95 -21.35 24.09
CA THR A 136 -5.17 -21.33 24.93
C THR A 136 -5.94 -20.02 24.82
N THR A 137 -5.33 -18.97 24.26
CA THR A 137 -5.92 -17.64 24.09
C THR A 137 -6.08 -17.31 22.61
N HIS A 138 -7.32 -17.09 22.16
CA HIS A 138 -7.59 -16.64 20.79
C HIS A 138 -6.94 -15.28 20.54
N ALA A 139 -5.92 -15.19 19.69
CA ALA A 139 -5.24 -13.93 19.38
C ALA A 139 -6.20 -12.83 18.89
N LEU A 140 -7.31 -13.20 18.24
CA LEU A 140 -8.38 -12.28 17.86
C LEU A 140 -9.15 -11.68 19.05
N SER A 141 -9.28 -12.41 20.15
CA SER A 141 -9.96 -11.91 21.35
C SER A 141 -9.19 -10.75 21.99
N THR A 142 -7.86 -10.78 21.92
CA THR A 142 -6.93 -9.79 22.48
C THR A 142 -6.30 -8.86 21.44
N ALA A 143 -6.53 -9.09 20.14
CA ALA A 143 -5.93 -8.31 19.03
C ALA A 143 -6.19 -6.81 19.14
N TRP A 144 -7.29 -6.43 19.81
CA TRP A 144 -7.77 -5.08 19.91
C TRP A 144 -8.43 -4.80 21.27
N ASN A 145 -8.02 -3.71 21.91
CA ASN A 145 -8.75 -3.11 23.02
C ASN A 145 -9.28 -1.74 22.59
N SER A 146 -10.51 -1.70 22.05
CA SER A 146 -11.10 -0.47 21.51
C SER A 146 -11.21 0.65 22.56
N LYS A 147 -11.33 0.29 23.84
CA LYS A 147 -11.55 1.24 24.94
C LYS A 147 -10.34 2.15 25.20
N VAL A 148 -9.14 1.77 24.77
CA VAL A 148 -7.92 2.56 24.94
C VAL A 148 -7.79 3.65 23.86
N HIS A 149 -8.52 3.53 22.75
CA HIS A 149 -8.29 4.34 21.55
C HIS A 149 -9.47 5.20 21.10
N HIS A 150 -10.55 5.30 21.89
CA HIS A 150 -11.70 6.19 21.65
C HIS A 150 -11.38 7.66 21.97
N VAL A 151 -10.33 8.20 21.33
CA VAL A 151 -9.87 9.58 21.54
C VAL A 151 -10.61 10.54 20.62
N TRP A 152 -11.15 10.05 19.50
CA TRP A 152 -11.78 10.86 18.47
C TRP A 152 -13.24 10.48 18.28
N LYS A 153 -14.06 11.46 17.89
CA LYS A 153 -15.44 11.25 17.46
C LYS A 153 -15.71 12.02 16.16
N PRO A 154 -16.64 11.52 15.31
CA PRO A 154 -17.28 12.34 14.28
C PRO A 154 -17.73 13.68 14.85
N CYS A 155 -17.41 14.78 14.16
CA CYS A 155 -17.78 16.13 14.60
C CYS A 155 -18.09 17.08 13.46
N ILE A 156 -18.61 16.55 12.36
CA ILE A 156 -19.01 17.37 11.22
C ILE A 156 -20.05 18.38 11.72
N SER A 157 -19.74 19.69 11.60
CA SER A 157 -20.56 20.71 12.23
C SER A 157 -21.95 20.69 11.63
N SER A 158 -22.98 20.54 12.46
CA SER A 158 -24.35 20.73 12.03
C SER A 158 -24.53 22.18 11.59
N SER A 159 -24.67 22.41 10.29
CA SER A 159 -25.07 23.72 9.77
C SER A 159 -26.41 24.12 10.41
N THR A 160 -26.43 25.33 11.00
CA THR A 160 -27.64 25.97 11.54
C THR A 160 -28.47 26.66 10.46
N VAL A 161 -28.02 26.59 9.20
CA VAL A 161 -28.71 27.20 8.06
C VAL A 161 -30.02 26.46 7.80
N THR A 162 -31.13 27.20 7.87
CA THR A 162 -32.48 26.71 7.58
C THR A 162 -32.77 26.66 6.07
N GLU A 163 -32.19 27.57 5.29
CA GLU A 163 -32.38 27.64 3.85
C GLU A 163 -31.07 28.04 3.14
N LEU A 164 -30.68 27.30 2.11
CA LEU A 164 -29.48 27.58 1.33
C LEU A 164 -29.69 28.82 0.44
N PRO A 165 -28.64 29.61 0.18
CA PRO A 165 -28.73 30.74 -0.74
C PRO A 165 -29.09 30.28 -2.16
N LYS A 166 -29.67 31.20 -2.95
CA LYS A 166 -29.99 30.92 -4.36
C LYS A 166 -28.75 30.44 -5.10
N SER A 167 -28.90 29.35 -5.84
CA SER A 167 -27.80 28.71 -6.54
C SER A 167 -27.30 29.53 -7.74
N ASN A 168 -25.97 29.52 -7.95
CA ASN A 168 -25.31 30.14 -9.10
C ASN A 168 -25.52 29.37 -10.43
N GLY A 169 -26.06 28.15 -10.38
CA GLY A 169 -26.32 27.30 -11.54
C GLY A 169 -26.17 25.81 -11.22
N PHE A 170 -26.23 24.98 -12.26
CA PHE A 170 -26.20 23.52 -12.17
C PHE A 170 -24.83 22.96 -12.58
N LEU A 171 -24.22 22.19 -11.69
CA LEU A 171 -22.98 21.47 -11.93
C LEU A 171 -23.31 20.01 -12.28
N ILE A 172 -22.89 19.58 -13.47
CA ILE A 172 -23.03 18.21 -13.95
C ILE A 172 -21.64 17.58 -14.02
N ILE A 173 -21.47 16.43 -13.41
CA ILE A 173 -20.20 15.70 -13.44
C ILE A 173 -20.39 14.26 -13.89
N GLU A 174 -19.36 13.75 -14.56
CA GLU A 174 -19.26 12.32 -14.88
C GLU A 174 -18.14 11.69 -14.08
N ALA A 175 -18.50 10.81 -13.15
CA ALA A 175 -17.55 10.03 -12.39
C ALA A 175 -17.12 8.79 -13.18
N ASN A 176 -15.81 8.52 -13.12
CA ASN A 176 -15.17 7.46 -13.89
C ASN A 176 -14.44 6.49 -12.96
N GLY A 177 -14.38 5.24 -13.38
CA GLY A 177 -13.61 4.22 -12.67
C GLY A 177 -14.48 3.27 -11.86
N GLY A 178 -13.86 2.52 -10.95
CA GLY A 178 -14.57 1.59 -10.07
C GLY A 178 -15.10 2.29 -8.83
N LEU A 179 -15.85 1.56 -7.99
CA LEU A 179 -16.54 2.06 -6.79
C LEU A 179 -15.79 3.17 -6.02
N ASN A 180 -14.56 2.88 -5.56
CA ASN A 180 -13.81 3.83 -4.73
C ASN A 180 -13.19 4.99 -5.52
N GLN A 181 -13.07 4.89 -6.85
CA GLN A 181 -12.72 6.02 -7.73
C GLN A 181 -13.93 6.94 -7.90
N GLN A 182 -15.12 6.35 -8.10
CA GLN A 182 -16.38 7.10 -8.16
C GLN A 182 -16.63 7.82 -6.83
N ARG A 183 -16.45 7.15 -5.69
CA ARG A 183 -16.57 7.74 -4.34
C ARG A 183 -15.71 9.00 -4.18
N LEU A 184 -14.45 8.95 -4.60
CA LEU A 184 -13.55 10.11 -4.60
C LEU A 184 -14.12 11.26 -5.45
N SER A 185 -14.54 10.95 -6.68
CA SER A 185 -15.10 11.93 -7.61
C SER A 185 -16.37 12.59 -7.07
N ILE A 186 -17.25 11.83 -6.42
CA ILE A 186 -18.49 12.35 -5.83
C ILE A 186 -18.15 13.30 -4.67
N CYS A 187 -17.23 12.92 -3.78
CA CYS A 187 -16.83 13.77 -2.66
C CYS A 187 -16.20 15.10 -3.14
N ASP A 188 -15.35 15.04 -4.17
CA ASP A 188 -14.81 16.24 -4.82
C ASP A 188 -15.91 17.08 -5.50
N ALA A 189 -16.93 16.45 -6.08
CA ALA A 189 -18.02 17.15 -6.74
C ALA A 189 -18.91 17.90 -5.73
N VAL A 190 -19.24 17.29 -4.59
CA VAL A 190 -19.96 17.96 -3.50
C VAL A 190 -19.17 19.16 -2.99
N ALA A 191 -17.86 18.99 -2.79
CA ALA A 191 -16.99 20.08 -2.34
C ALA A 191 -16.89 21.23 -3.35
N VAL A 192 -16.78 20.91 -4.65
CA VAL A 192 -16.80 21.93 -5.73
C VAL A 192 -18.16 22.61 -5.82
N ALA A 193 -19.26 21.88 -5.67
CA ALA A 193 -20.60 22.46 -5.70
C ALA A 193 -20.81 23.45 -4.56
N GLY A 194 -20.40 23.10 -3.34
CA GLY A 194 -20.40 24.04 -2.21
C GLY A 194 -19.50 25.26 -2.43
N LEU A 195 -18.27 25.05 -2.92
CA LEU A 195 -17.33 26.14 -3.25
C LEU A 195 -17.91 27.13 -4.27
N LEU A 196 -18.70 26.64 -5.23
CA LEU A 196 -19.30 27.45 -6.29
C LEU A 196 -20.70 27.96 -5.95
N ASN A 197 -21.26 27.60 -4.78
CA ASN A 197 -22.68 27.74 -4.48
C ASN A 197 -23.59 27.23 -5.63
N ALA A 198 -23.22 26.08 -6.19
CA ALA A 198 -23.89 25.45 -7.32
C ALA A 198 -24.81 24.32 -6.84
N SER A 199 -25.88 24.08 -7.58
CA SER A 199 -26.72 22.89 -7.42
C SER A 199 -26.02 21.73 -8.12
N LEU A 200 -25.72 20.66 -7.39
CA LEU A 200 -25.12 19.46 -7.97
C LEU A 200 -26.23 18.57 -8.53
N VAL A 201 -26.16 18.26 -9.82
CA VAL A 201 -26.98 17.18 -10.39
C VAL A 201 -26.38 15.84 -9.96
N ILE A 202 -27.22 14.85 -9.64
CA ILE A 202 -26.76 13.51 -9.23
C ILE A 202 -25.65 13.02 -10.18
N PRO A 203 -24.47 12.64 -9.65
CA PRO A 203 -23.33 12.21 -10.44
C PRO A 203 -23.65 11.12 -11.46
N ILE A 204 -23.27 11.36 -12.71
CA ILE A 204 -23.46 10.39 -13.79
C ILE A 204 -22.27 9.43 -13.81
N PHE A 205 -22.53 8.12 -13.87
CA PHE A 205 -21.47 7.11 -13.98
C PHE A 205 -21.24 6.71 -15.44
N HIS A 206 -20.00 6.88 -15.89
CA HIS A 206 -19.60 6.47 -17.24
C HIS A 206 -19.24 4.99 -17.29
N LEU A 207 -19.79 4.24 -18.26
CA LEU A 207 -19.43 2.85 -18.48
C LEU A 207 -17.94 2.75 -18.83
N ASN A 208 -17.15 2.12 -17.96
CA ASN A 208 -15.71 2.00 -18.13
C ASN A 208 -15.35 0.64 -18.73
N SER A 209 -14.45 0.61 -19.72
CA SER A 209 -14.01 -0.62 -20.39
C SER A 209 -13.32 -1.66 -19.49
N VAL A 210 -12.77 -1.22 -18.35
CA VAL A 210 -12.09 -2.06 -17.36
C VAL A 210 -13.10 -2.75 -16.45
N TRP A 211 -14.01 -1.97 -15.85
CA TRP A 211 -14.97 -2.47 -14.85
C TRP A 211 -16.23 -3.07 -15.48
N ARG A 212 -16.56 -2.62 -16.70
CA ARG A 212 -17.74 -3.02 -17.50
C ARG A 212 -19.04 -3.02 -16.72
N ASP A 213 -19.14 -2.11 -15.75
CA ASP A 213 -20.27 -1.99 -14.84
C ASP A 213 -21.19 -0.87 -15.33
N SER A 214 -22.44 -1.23 -15.62
CA SER A 214 -23.49 -0.32 -16.10
C SER A 214 -24.29 0.36 -14.98
N SER A 215 -23.99 0.05 -13.72
CA SER A 215 -24.68 0.61 -12.54
C SER A 215 -24.71 2.13 -12.56
N LYS A 216 -25.85 2.69 -12.16
CA LYS A 216 -26.10 4.12 -11.95
C LYS A 216 -25.83 4.50 -10.49
N PHE A 217 -26.00 5.79 -10.18
CA PHE A 217 -25.83 6.28 -8.81
C PHE A 217 -26.73 5.53 -7.82
N GLY A 218 -28.04 5.50 -8.07
CA GLY A 218 -29.03 4.82 -7.23
C GLY A 218 -28.86 3.30 -7.10
N ASP A 219 -28.16 2.66 -8.04
CA ASP A 219 -27.88 1.21 -7.97
C ASP A 219 -26.78 0.88 -6.94
N ILE A 220 -25.96 1.87 -6.57
CA ILE A 220 -24.80 1.72 -5.68
C ILE A 220 -25.01 2.48 -4.37
N PHE A 221 -25.53 3.70 -4.44
CA PHE A 221 -25.70 4.61 -3.30
C PHE A 221 -27.17 4.95 -3.11
N ASP A 222 -27.54 5.19 -1.87
CA ASP A 222 -28.87 5.63 -1.50
C ASP A 222 -29.08 7.10 -1.89
N GLU A 223 -29.80 7.32 -2.99
CA GLU A 223 -29.98 8.65 -3.57
C GLU A 223 -30.76 9.60 -2.66
N ASP A 224 -31.83 9.12 -2.05
CA ASP A 224 -32.70 9.91 -1.19
C ASP A 224 -31.95 10.36 0.07
N PHE A 225 -31.23 9.42 0.68
CA PHE A 225 -30.40 9.72 1.83
C PHE A 225 -29.25 10.67 1.48
N PHE A 226 -28.63 10.52 0.30
CA PHE A 226 -27.57 11.40 -0.16
C PHE A 226 -28.06 12.86 -0.31
N ILE A 227 -29.23 13.05 -0.92
CA ILE A 227 -29.86 14.37 -1.05
C ILE A 227 -30.19 14.94 0.34
N GLN A 228 -30.82 14.14 1.20
CA GLN A 228 -31.24 14.57 2.54
C GLN A 228 -30.04 14.97 3.41
N ALA A 229 -28.99 14.15 3.45
CA ALA A 229 -27.81 14.36 4.28
C ALA A 229 -27.03 15.63 3.90
N LEU A 230 -27.08 16.04 2.62
CA LEU A 230 -26.38 17.22 2.11
C LEU A 230 -27.24 18.48 2.03
N SER A 231 -28.55 18.37 2.24
CA SER A 231 -29.55 19.44 2.04
C SER A 231 -29.23 20.79 2.72
N LYS A 232 -28.54 20.78 3.86
CA LYS A 232 -28.13 22.00 4.60
C LYS A 232 -26.80 22.62 4.15
N HIS A 233 -26.14 22.02 3.16
CA HIS A 233 -24.79 22.37 2.75
C HIS A 233 -24.65 22.56 1.23
N VAL A 234 -25.30 21.70 0.43
CA VAL A 234 -25.28 21.75 -1.03
C VAL A 234 -26.65 21.34 -1.55
N ASN A 235 -27.22 22.12 -2.45
CA ASN A 235 -28.45 21.74 -3.13
C ASN A 235 -28.17 20.60 -4.12
N ILE A 236 -28.80 19.44 -3.92
CA ILE A 236 -28.66 18.27 -4.80
C ILE A 236 -29.97 18.08 -5.56
N VAL A 237 -29.90 17.96 -6.88
CA VAL A 237 -31.07 17.69 -7.73
C VAL A 237 -30.87 16.39 -8.50
N ARG A 238 -31.94 15.62 -8.69
CA ARG A 238 -31.88 14.35 -9.43
C ARG A 238 -31.56 14.57 -10.90
N GLU A 239 -32.24 15.53 -11.49
CA GLU A 239 -32.13 15.87 -12.90
C GLU A 239 -32.03 17.40 -13.06
N LEU A 240 -31.59 17.81 -14.24
CA LEU A 240 -31.56 19.21 -14.61
C LEU A 240 -33.00 19.73 -14.78
N PRO A 241 -33.38 20.89 -14.22
CA PRO A 241 -34.72 21.43 -14.41
C PRO A 241 -35.07 21.59 -15.89
N ALA A 242 -36.35 21.34 -16.23
CA ALA A 242 -36.82 21.33 -17.60
C ALA A 242 -36.58 22.67 -18.33
N ASP A 243 -36.76 23.80 -17.63
CA ASP A 243 -36.51 25.15 -18.19
C ASP A 243 -35.04 25.32 -18.59
N VAL A 244 -34.11 24.80 -17.78
CA VAL A 244 -32.67 24.86 -18.08
C VAL A 244 -32.32 23.89 -19.20
N LEU A 245 -32.84 22.66 -19.16
CA LEU A 245 -32.55 21.64 -20.15
C LEU A 245 -33.08 22.01 -21.55
N GLN A 246 -34.20 22.74 -21.62
CA GLN A 246 -34.76 23.28 -22.86
C GLN A 246 -33.82 24.28 -23.55
N GLN A 247 -33.05 25.07 -22.79
CA GLN A 247 -32.01 25.98 -23.34
C GLN A 247 -30.93 25.23 -24.12
N TYR A 248 -30.82 23.92 -23.90
CA TYR A 248 -29.83 23.04 -24.50
C TYR A 248 -30.46 21.99 -25.45
N ASN A 249 -31.61 22.32 -26.06
CA ASN A 249 -32.35 21.45 -26.98
C ASN A 249 -32.69 20.09 -26.36
N ASN A 250 -33.04 20.08 -25.07
CA ASN A 250 -33.33 18.90 -24.29
C ASN A 250 -32.22 17.84 -24.27
N ASN A 251 -30.96 18.25 -24.46
CA ASN A 251 -29.83 17.34 -24.57
C ASN A 251 -28.65 17.80 -23.71
N ILE A 252 -28.31 17.00 -22.68
CA ILE A 252 -27.17 17.25 -21.78
C ILE A 252 -25.84 17.30 -22.56
N SER A 253 -25.75 16.67 -23.73
CA SER A 253 -24.54 16.72 -24.56
C SER A 253 -24.33 18.07 -25.26
N SER A 254 -25.37 18.89 -25.36
CA SER A 254 -25.27 20.27 -25.85
C SER A 254 -24.70 21.24 -24.80
N ILE A 255 -24.66 20.84 -23.52
CA ILE A 255 -24.11 21.65 -22.43
C ILE A 255 -22.59 21.68 -22.54
N VAL A 256 -22.00 22.87 -22.35
CA VAL A 256 -20.55 23.07 -22.44
C VAL A 256 -19.79 22.16 -21.47
N ASN A 257 -18.95 21.28 -22.03
CA ASN A 257 -18.05 20.43 -21.27
C ASN A 257 -16.73 21.14 -20.98
N LEU A 258 -16.55 21.59 -19.74
CA LEU A 258 -15.33 22.24 -19.27
C LEU A 258 -14.22 21.23 -18.99
N ARG A 259 -13.04 21.46 -19.58
CA ARG A 259 -11.85 20.64 -19.35
C ARG A 259 -11.06 21.18 -18.16
N VAL A 260 -11.30 20.61 -16.99
CA VAL A 260 -10.55 20.93 -15.76
C VAL A 260 -9.28 20.08 -15.66
N LYS A 261 -8.15 20.72 -15.35
CA LYS A 261 -6.87 20.03 -15.11
C LYS A 261 -6.97 19.12 -13.87
N ALA A 262 -6.14 18.08 -13.81
CA ALA A 262 -6.08 17.26 -12.60
C ALA A 262 -5.52 18.10 -11.44
N TRP A 263 -6.08 17.93 -10.24
CA TRP A 263 -5.68 18.63 -9.02
C TRP A 263 -5.79 20.16 -9.10
N SER A 264 -6.81 20.68 -9.79
CA SER A 264 -7.05 22.12 -9.86
C SER A 264 -7.35 22.72 -8.49
N SER A 265 -6.83 23.91 -8.22
CA SER A 265 -7.05 24.63 -6.96
C SER A 265 -8.46 25.20 -6.85
N PRO A 266 -8.94 25.53 -5.63
CA PRO A 266 -10.20 26.25 -5.45
C PRO A 266 -10.28 27.54 -6.27
N MET A 267 -9.18 28.30 -6.33
CA MET A 267 -9.10 29.52 -7.14
C MET A 267 -9.30 29.27 -8.64
N TYR A 268 -8.87 28.13 -9.16
CA TYR A 268 -9.14 27.77 -10.55
C TYR A 268 -10.65 27.65 -10.80
N TYR A 269 -11.38 27.01 -9.89
CA TYR A 269 -12.84 26.89 -10.00
C TYR A 269 -13.51 28.27 -9.93
N LEU A 270 -13.13 29.11 -8.97
CA LEU A 270 -13.67 30.46 -8.82
C LEU A 270 -13.40 31.37 -10.05
N HIS A 271 -12.22 31.27 -10.67
CA HIS A 271 -11.85 32.14 -11.79
C HIS A 271 -12.20 31.58 -13.18
N LYS A 272 -12.34 30.27 -13.34
CA LYS A 272 -12.53 29.64 -14.66
C LYS A 272 -13.85 28.90 -14.81
N VAL A 273 -14.39 28.34 -13.73
CA VAL A 273 -15.65 27.57 -13.76
C VAL A 273 -16.83 28.46 -13.37
N LEU A 274 -16.73 29.20 -12.27
CA LEU A 274 -17.81 30.06 -11.78
C LEU A 274 -18.32 31.06 -12.83
N PRO A 275 -17.46 31.80 -13.57
CA PRO A 275 -17.97 32.75 -14.57
C PRO A 275 -18.76 32.08 -15.69
N LYS A 276 -18.37 30.86 -16.07
CA LYS A 276 -19.09 30.06 -17.07
C LYS A 276 -20.39 29.49 -16.51
N LEU A 277 -20.41 29.09 -15.25
CA LEU A 277 -21.62 28.65 -14.57
C LEU A 277 -22.67 29.76 -14.51
N LEU A 278 -22.27 30.97 -14.12
CA LEU A 278 -23.15 32.14 -14.07
C LEU A 278 -23.67 32.52 -15.47
N GLN A 279 -22.80 32.47 -16.48
CA GLN A 279 -23.18 32.81 -17.86
C GLN A 279 -24.15 31.79 -18.48
N LEU A 280 -23.94 30.49 -18.24
CA LEU A 280 -24.60 29.42 -18.97
C LEU A 280 -25.72 28.75 -18.15
N ARG A 281 -25.87 29.08 -16.86
CA ARG A 281 -26.73 28.40 -15.86
C ARG A 281 -26.43 26.92 -15.62
N ALA A 282 -25.78 26.21 -16.54
CA ALA A 282 -25.38 24.81 -16.39
C ALA A 282 -24.00 24.59 -17.01
N VAL A 283 -23.14 23.82 -16.33
CA VAL A 283 -21.84 23.39 -16.86
C VAL A 283 -21.62 21.91 -16.60
N ARG A 284 -20.97 21.25 -17.57
CA ARG A 284 -20.59 19.84 -17.46
C ARG A 284 -19.09 19.71 -17.31
N ILE A 285 -18.62 18.81 -16.45
CA ILE A 285 -17.20 18.45 -16.34
C ILE A 285 -17.06 16.94 -16.51
N ALA A 286 -16.58 16.53 -17.69
CA ALA A 286 -16.43 15.13 -18.04
C ALA A 286 -15.08 14.87 -18.74
N PRO A 287 -14.24 13.94 -18.24
CA PRO A 287 -14.43 13.14 -17.03
C PRO A 287 -14.00 13.87 -15.75
N PHE A 288 -14.72 13.63 -14.65
CA PHE A 288 -14.45 14.16 -13.33
C PHE A 288 -13.76 13.11 -12.45
N SER A 289 -12.42 13.10 -12.49
CA SER A 289 -11.60 12.24 -11.63
C SER A 289 -10.36 13.01 -11.20
N ASN A 290 -10.13 13.09 -9.88
CA ASN A 290 -9.02 13.85 -9.28
C ASN A 290 -8.94 15.29 -9.81
N ARG A 291 -10.08 16.00 -9.88
CA ARG A 291 -10.17 17.35 -10.48
C ARG A 291 -9.99 18.46 -9.46
N LEU A 292 -10.22 18.20 -8.18
CA LEU A 292 -9.97 19.14 -7.10
C LEU A 292 -8.65 18.78 -6.38
N ALA A 293 -7.83 19.80 -6.06
CA ALA A 293 -6.59 19.63 -5.32
C ALA A 293 -6.82 18.97 -3.95
N HIS A 294 -5.80 18.30 -3.40
CA HIS A 294 -5.87 17.77 -2.03
C HIS A 294 -5.91 18.88 -0.98
N GLY A 295 -5.06 19.89 -1.13
CA GLY A 295 -5.04 21.08 -0.27
C GLY A 295 -6.15 22.05 -0.67
N VAL A 296 -7.19 22.13 0.15
CA VAL A 296 -8.31 23.06 0.02
C VAL A 296 -8.65 23.64 1.41
N PRO A 297 -9.35 24.80 1.46
CA PRO A 297 -9.87 25.37 2.70
C PRO A 297 -10.67 24.37 3.56
N SER A 298 -10.75 24.62 4.87
CA SER A 298 -11.31 23.69 5.86
C SER A 298 -12.80 23.41 5.66
N ASP A 299 -13.57 24.42 5.26
CA ASP A 299 -14.98 24.31 4.87
C ASP A 299 -15.16 23.39 3.64
N VAL A 300 -14.29 23.51 2.65
CA VAL A 300 -14.29 22.63 1.46
C VAL A 300 -13.88 21.20 1.84
N GLN A 301 -12.93 21.02 2.77
CA GLN A 301 -12.61 19.68 3.29
C GLN A 301 -13.77 19.10 4.10
N ALA A 302 -14.48 19.90 4.89
CA ALA A 302 -15.62 19.45 5.68
C ALA A 302 -16.72 18.86 4.78
N LEU A 303 -16.96 19.44 3.61
CA LEU A 303 -17.86 18.88 2.60
C LEU A 303 -17.40 17.52 2.06
N ARG A 304 -16.09 17.32 1.86
CA ARG A 304 -15.55 15.99 1.50
C ARG A 304 -15.76 14.98 2.61
N CYS A 305 -15.56 15.38 3.87
CA CYS A 305 -15.81 14.53 5.03
C CYS A 305 -17.28 14.12 5.12
N LEU A 306 -18.19 15.10 5.04
CA LEU A 306 -19.63 14.91 5.07
C LEU A 306 -20.10 14.01 3.94
N ALA A 307 -19.68 14.29 2.70
CA ALA A 307 -20.02 13.46 1.56
C ALA A 307 -19.53 12.02 1.75
N ASN A 308 -18.28 11.84 2.19
CA ASN A 308 -17.66 10.53 2.23
C ASN A 308 -18.15 9.64 3.37
N PHE A 309 -18.23 10.17 4.59
CA PHE A 309 -18.47 9.37 5.79
C PHE A 309 -19.92 9.36 6.24
N GLU A 310 -20.70 10.39 5.88
CA GLU A 310 -22.11 10.48 6.25
C GLU A 310 -23.01 10.26 5.04
N ALA A 311 -22.92 11.07 3.99
CA ALA A 311 -23.94 11.08 2.93
C ALA A 311 -23.86 9.90 1.96
N LEU A 312 -22.67 9.36 1.67
CA LEU A 312 -22.50 8.22 0.75
C LEU A 312 -22.76 6.88 1.42
N ARG A 313 -24.05 6.63 1.69
CA ARG A 313 -24.58 5.34 2.12
C ARG A 313 -24.82 4.43 0.93
N PHE A 314 -24.50 3.13 1.03
CA PHE A 314 -24.84 2.18 -0.03
C PHE A 314 -26.36 2.02 -0.18
N ALA A 315 -26.81 1.70 -1.39
CA ALA A 315 -28.22 1.43 -1.70
C ALA A 315 -28.75 0.28 -0.84
N GLU A 316 -30.06 0.30 -0.55
CA GLU A 316 -30.71 -0.63 0.37
C GLU A 316 -30.45 -2.10 0.03
N SER A 317 -30.56 -2.48 -1.24
CA SER A 317 -30.29 -3.85 -1.70
C SER A 317 -28.88 -4.33 -1.34
N ILE A 318 -27.87 -3.47 -1.46
CA ILE A 318 -26.48 -3.78 -1.09
C ILE A 318 -26.37 -3.90 0.43
N ARG A 319 -26.93 -2.95 1.19
CA ARG A 319 -26.83 -2.96 2.66
C ARG A 319 -27.48 -4.20 3.26
N MET A 320 -28.70 -4.54 2.84
CA MET A 320 -29.42 -5.70 3.38
C MET A 320 -28.60 -6.99 3.24
N LEU A 321 -28.04 -7.24 2.05
CA LEU A 321 -27.21 -8.43 1.86
C LEU A 321 -25.87 -8.32 2.59
N ALA A 322 -25.22 -7.16 2.56
CA ALA A 322 -23.94 -6.95 3.22
C ALA A 322 -24.03 -7.13 4.74
N ASP A 323 -25.07 -6.57 5.37
CA ASP A 323 -25.33 -6.70 6.81
C ASP A 323 -25.59 -8.18 7.16
N LEU A 324 -26.36 -8.89 6.34
CA LEU A 324 -26.57 -10.33 6.48
C LEU A 324 -25.28 -11.14 6.35
N MET A 325 -24.38 -10.76 5.43
CA MET A 325 -23.06 -11.39 5.29
C MET A 325 -22.20 -11.15 6.53
N VAL A 326 -22.23 -9.93 7.10
CA VAL A 326 -21.56 -9.59 8.36
C VAL A 326 -22.10 -10.45 9.51
N ASP A 327 -23.41 -10.56 9.66
CA ASP A 327 -24.05 -11.39 10.69
C ASP A 327 -23.64 -12.86 10.57
N ARG A 328 -23.58 -13.39 9.35
CA ARG A 328 -23.11 -14.77 9.11
C ARG A 328 -21.64 -14.95 9.45
N MET A 329 -20.80 -13.96 9.14
CA MET A 329 -19.39 -13.97 9.55
C MET A 329 -19.25 -13.95 11.08
N ILE A 330 -20.01 -13.11 11.77
CA ILE A 330 -20.05 -13.04 13.23
C ILE A 330 -20.47 -14.40 13.82
N LYS A 331 -21.56 -14.99 13.31
CA LYS A 331 -22.05 -16.31 13.76
C LYS A 331 -21.03 -17.42 13.55
N LYS A 332 -20.36 -17.47 12.39
CA LYS A 332 -19.30 -18.44 12.09
C LYS A 332 -18.04 -18.23 12.94
N SER A 333 -17.87 -17.03 13.49
CA SER A 333 -16.75 -16.61 14.33
C SER A 333 -17.07 -16.65 15.83
N SER A 334 -18.03 -17.48 16.26
CA SER A 334 -18.47 -17.55 17.67
C SER A 334 -17.33 -17.88 18.65
N GLN A 335 -16.36 -18.71 18.23
CA GLN A 335 -15.19 -19.08 19.04
C GLN A 335 -14.30 -17.88 19.40
N SER A 336 -14.29 -16.84 18.56
CA SER A 336 -13.56 -15.59 18.78
C SER A 336 -14.48 -14.45 19.22
N GLY A 337 -15.67 -14.76 19.76
CA GLY A 337 -16.65 -13.75 20.19
C GLY A 337 -17.22 -12.92 19.04
N GLY A 338 -17.33 -13.51 17.84
CA GLY A 338 -17.80 -12.83 16.64
C GLY A 338 -16.71 -12.10 15.85
N LYS A 339 -15.46 -12.12 16.32
CA LYS A 339 -14.35 -11.39 15.72
C LYS A 339 -13.71 -12.17 14.57
N TYR A 340 -13.47 -11.53 13.45
CA TYR A 340 -12.83 -12.13 12.28
C TYR A 340 -11.81 -11.18 11.62
N ILE A 341 -10.92 -11.77 10.82
CA ILE A 341 -9.96 -11.05 9.99
C ILE A 341 -10.60 -10.88 8.61
N SER A 342 -10.50 -9.70 8.01
CA SER A 342 -10.77 -9.53 6.59
C SER A 342 -9.48 -9.28 5.83
N VAL A 343 -9.33 -9.92 4.67
CA VAL A 343 -8.16 -9.81 3.80
C VAL A 343 -8.60 -9.30 2.44
N HIS A 344 -8.23 -8.08 2.08
CA HIS A 344 -8.32 -7.61 0.71
C HIS A 344 -7.12 -8.13 -0.08
N LEU A 345 -7.37 -9.18 -0.86
CA LEU A 345 -6.37 -9.95 -1.58
C LEU A 345 -6.38 -9.59 -3.07
N ARG A 346 -5.33 -8.91 -3.54
CA ARG A 346 -5.19 -8.52 -4.95
C ARG A 346 -4.24 -9.45 -5.71
N PHE A 347 -4.66 -10.70 -5.91
CA PHE A 347 -3.92 -11.76 -6.63
C PHE A 347 -4.67 -12.25 -7.89
N GLU A 348 -5.32 -11.36 -8.62
CA GLU A 348 -6.02 -11.63 -9.87
C GLU A 348 -5.08 -11.56 -11.09
N GLU A 349 -5.46 -12.21 -12.19
CA GLU A 349 -4.64 -12.36 -13.42
C GLU A 349 -4.05 -11.02 -13.90
N ASP A 350 -4.84 -9.94 -13.86
CA ASP A 350 -4.40 -8.62 -14.31
C ASP A 350 -3.24 -8.07 -13.46
N MET A 351 -3.28 -8.25 -12.14
CA MET A 351 -2.25 -7.75 -11.23
C MET A 351 -1.01 -8.64 -11.21
N VAL A 352 -1.20 -9.96 -11.32
CA VAL A 352 -0.10 -10.91 -11.53
C VAL A 352 0.65 -10.55 -12.82
N ALA A 353 -0.07 -10.43 -13.95
CA ALA A 353 0.49 -10.09 -15.25
C ALA A 353 1.17 -8.71 -15.27
N PHE A 354 0.53 -7.68 -14.69
CA PHE A 354 1.04 -6.30 -14.67
C PHE A 354 2.32 -6.15 -13.83
N SER A 355 2.43 -6.92 -12.75
CA SER A 355 3.58 -6.85 -11.84
C SER A 355 4.88 -7.37 -12.45
N CYS A 356 4.79 -8.14 -13.55
CA CYS A 356 5.93 -8.80 -14.19
C CYS A 356 6.80 -9.58 -13.18
N CYS A 357 6.14 -10.22 -12.22
CA CYS A 357 6.75 -11.12 -11.25
C CYS A 357 6.59 -12.56 -11.71
N GLU A 358 7.46 -13.42 -11.21
CA GLU A 358 7.45 -14.86 -11.46
C GLU A 358 7.25 -15.56 -10.11
N TYR A 359 6.36 -16.56 -10.09
CA TYR A 359 6.04 -17.40 -8.94
C TYR A 359 6.52 -18.83 -9.22
N ASP A 360 5.78 -19.84 -8.79
CA ASP A 360 6.13 -21.27 -8.92
C ASP A 360 5.49 -21.95 -10.14
N GLY A 361 4.96 -21.18 -11.10
CA GLY A 361 4.32 -21.72 -12.31
C GLY A 361 5.26 -21.95 -13.51
N GLY A 362 6.55 -21.61 -13.39
CA GLY A 362 7.56 -21.86 -14.43
C GLY A 362 7.28 -21.19 -15.78
N GLU A 363 7.74 -21.80 -16.88
CA GLU A 363 7.58 -21.25 -18.23
C GLU A 363 6.10 -21.18 -18.68
N GLU A 364 5.24 -22.04 -18.16
CA GLU A 364 3.79 -21.99 -18.44
C GLU A 364 3.17 -20.70 -17.90
N GLU A 365 3.40 -20.38 -16.62
CA GLU A 365 2.93 -19.12 -16.02
C GLU A 365 3.51 -17.92 -16.77
N LYS A 366 4.80 -17.94 -17.09
CA LYS A 366 5.45 -16.85 -17.81
C LYS A 366 4.80 -16.61 -19.18
N HIS A 367 4.53 -17.68 -19.93
CA HIS A 367 3.84 -17.60 -21.22
C HIS A 367 2.41 -17.07 -21.06
N GLU A 368 1.65 -17.59 -20.10
CA GLU A 368 0.28 -17.15 -19.82
C GLU A 368 0.24 -15.64 -19.46
N MET A 369 1.16 -15.21 -18.58
CA MET A 369 1.25 -13.81 -18.17
C MET A 369 1.69 -12.89 -19.32
N ASP A 370 2.51 -13.37 -20.26
CA ASP A 370 2.85 -12.63 -21.49
C ASP A 370 1.64 -12.43 -22.39
N LEU A 371 0.81 -13.46 -22.58
CA LEU A 371 -0.44 -13.35 -23.33
C LEU A 371 -1.42 -12.40 -22.64
N ALA A 372 -1.59 -12.50 -21.33
CA ALA A 372 -2.43 -11.60 -20.55
C ALA A 372 -1.95 -10.13 -20.66
N ARG A 373 -0.63 -9.92 -20.65
CA ARG A 373 -0.02 -8.58 -20.84
C ARG A 373 -0.30 -8.01 -22.21
N GLU A 374 -0.17 -8.82 -23.26
CA GLU A 374 -0.41 -8.40 -24.63
C GLU A 374 -1.89 -8.03 -24.84
N ARG A 375 -2.79 -8.92 -24.39
CA ARG A 375 -4.24 -8.72 -24.44
C ARG A 375 -4.68 -7.41 -23.78
N SER A 376 -4.13 -7.10 -22.61
CA SER A 376 -4.62 -6.01 -21.76
C SER A 376 -3.90 -4.68 -21.97
N TRP A 377 -2.63 -4.68 -22.38
CA TRP A 377 -1.83 -3.45 -22.55
C TRP A 377 -1.15 -3.27 -23.91
N ARG A 378 -1.45 -4.11 -24.91
CA ARG A 378 -1.09 -3.93 -26.34
C ARG A 378 0.36 -3.50 -26.56
N GLY A 379 1.30 -4.41 -26.36
CA GLY A 379 2.73 -4.16 -26.54
C GLY A 379 3.40 -3.22 -25.52
N LYS A 380 2.68 -2.67 -24.51
CA LYS A 380 3.26 -1.79 -23.47
C LYS A 380 4.53 -2.38 -22.85
N PHE A 381 4.52 -3.67 -22.57
CA PHE A 381 5.62 -4.36 -21.89
C PHE A 381 6.75 -4.79 -22.84
N ARG A 382 6.49 -4.80 -24.16
CA ARG A 382 7.44 -5.18 -25.22
C ARG A 382 8.09 -3.98 -25.93
N ARG A 383 7.85 -2.75 -25.44
CA ARG A 383 8.45 -1.53 -26.03
C ARG A 383 9.98 -1.58 -25.95
N ARG A 384 10.64 -1.14 -27.03
CA ARG A 384 12.11 -1.05 -27.10
C ARG A 384 12.67 -0.29 -25.90
N GLY A 385 13.69 -0.86 -25.25
CA GLY A 385 14.34 -0.28 -24.06
C GLY A 385 13.69 -0.61 -22.72
N ARG A 386 12.52 -1.28 -22.68
CA ARG A 386 11.93 -1.77 -21.44
C ARG A 386 12.47 -3.16 -21.11
N VAL A 387 13.22 -3.26 -20.02
CA VAL A 387 13.73 -4.54 -19.49
C VAL A 387 12.90 -4.96 -18.28
N ILE A 388 12.33 -6.16 -18.35
CA ILE A 388 11.61 -6.77 -17.23
C ILE A 388 12.62 -7.50 -16.33
N ARG A 389 12.61 -7.19 -15.03
CA ARG A 389 13.46 -7.83 -14.02
C ARG A 389 12.59 -8.33 -12.86
N PRO A 390 12.07 -9.57 -12.93
CA PRO A 390 11.10 -10.08 -11.96
C PRO A 390 11.63 -10.04 -10.52
N GLY A 391 12.87 -10.47 -10.29
CA GLY A 391 13.45 -10.47 -8.94
C GLY A 391 13.58 -9.08 -8.32
N VAL A 392 13.94 -8.07 -9.13
CA VAL A 392 13.99 -6.67 -8.66
C VAL A 392 12.58 -6.18 -8.33
N ASN A 393 11.57 -6.49 -9.15
CA ASN A 393 10.18 -6.13 -8.86
C ASN A 393 9.72 -6.73 -7.52
N ARG A 394 10.16 -7.95 -7.20
CA ARG A 394 9.82 -8.61 -5.94
C ARG A 394 10.48 -7.96 -4.74
N VAL A 395 11.79 -7.76 -4.77
CA VAL A 395 12.53 -7.10 -3.67
C VAL A 395 12.08 -5.65 -3.48
N ASP A 396 11.67 -4.95 -4.55
CA ASP A 396 11.10 -3.61 -4.46
C ASP A 396 9.69 -3.57 -3.82
N GLY A 397 9.09 -4.74 -3.58
CA GLY A 397 7.74 -4.89 -3.02
C GLY A 397 6.64 -4.60 -4.04
N LYS A 398 6.90 -4.74 -5.34
CA LYS A 398 5.89 -4.49 -6.40
C LYS A 398 4.98 -5.70 -6.62
N CYS A 399 5.47 -6.91 -6.38
CA CYS A 399 4.69 -8.14 -6.58
C CYS A 399 3.48 -8.22 -5.63
N PRO A 400 2.32 -8.69 -6.13
CA PRO A 400 1.25 -9.28 -5.32
C PRO A 400 1.79 -10.32 -4.33
N LEU A 401 1.24 -10.31 -3.11
CA LEU A 401 1.44 -11.43 -2.19
C LEU A 401 0.50 -12.55 -2.61
N THR A 402 1.04 -13.74 -2.72
CA THR A 402 0.27 -14.98 -2.90
C THR A 402 -0.57 -15.29 -1.66
N PRO A 403 -1.67 -16.05 -1.76
CA PRO A 403 -2.43 -16.45 -0.58
C PRO A 403 -1.59 -17.28 0.41
N LEU A 404 -0.63 -18.06 -0.08
CA LEU A 404 0.36 -18.76 0.75
C LEU A 404 1.14 -17.79 1.66
N GLU A 405 1.71 -16.73 1.09
CA GLU A 405 2.49 -15.75 1.84
C GLU A 405 1.65 -14.96 2.83
N VAL A 406 0.41 -14.65 2.46
CA VAL A 406 -0.56 -14.01 3.36
C VAL A 406 -0.83 -14.92 4.55
N GLY A 407 -1.06 -16.21 4.29
CA GLY A 407 -1.27 -17.18 5.35
C GLY A 407 -0.07 -17.26 6.29
N MET A 408 1.15 -17.47 5.76
CA MET A 408 2.36 -17.53 6.57
C MET A 408 2.56 -16.27 7.42
N MET A 409 2.33 -15.10 6.82
CA MET A 409 2.42 -13.82 7.54
C MET A 409 1.43 -13.78 8.72
N LEU A 410 0.16 -14.17 8.51
CA LEU A 410 -0.84 -14.17 9.56
C LEU A 410 -0.51 -15.19 10.67
N ARG A 411 -0.02 -16.39 10.29
CA ARG A 411 0.46 -17.39 11.25
C ARG A 411 1.58 -16.83 12.13
N GLY A 412 2.59 -16.19 11.51
CA GLY A 412 3.69 -15.57 12.26
C GLY A 412 3.27 -14.37 13.11
N MET A 413 2.16 -13.70 12.77
CA MET A 413 1.56 -12.64 13.59
C MET A 413 0.83 -13.18 14.84
N GLY A 414 0.67 -14.50 14.95
CA GLY A 414 0.00 -15.17 16.07
C GLY A 414 -1.45 -15.56 15.80
N PHE A 415 -1.97 -15.40 14.57
CA PHE A 415 -3.30 -15.91 14.23
C PHE A 415 -3.23 -17.41 13.96
N ASP A 416 -4.08 -18.17 14.64
CA ASP A 416 -4.11 -19.64 14.57
C ASP A 416 -5.20 -20.17 13.62
N ASN A 417 -5.33 -21.49 13.54
CA ASN A 417 -6.28 -22.16 12.64
C ASN A 417 -7.73 -22.05 13.12
N THR A 418 -7.98 -21.51 14.32
CA THR A 418 -9.34 -21.20 14.81
C THR A 418 -9.81 -19.82 14.33
N SER A 419 -8.89 -18.98 13.86
CA SER A 419 -9.19 -17.64 13.37
C SER A 419 -10.04 -17.70 12.09
N SER A 420 -11.19 -17.02 12.13
CA SER A 420 -12.06 -16.89 10.96
C SER A 420 -11.56 -15.78 10.04
N ILE A 421 -11.49 -16.08 8.74
CA ILE A 421 -10.98 -15.16 7.71
C ILE A 421 -12.04 -14.95 6.64
N TYR A 422 -12.33 -13.68 6.33
CA TYR A 422 -13.06 -13.29 5.13
C TYR A 422 -12.08 -12.80 4.06
N VAL A 423 -12.12 -13.35 2.85
CA VAL A 423 -11.29 -12.90 1.72
C VAL A 423 -12.12 -12.09 0.73
N ALA A 424 -11.80 -10.79 0.65
CA ALA A 424 -12.30 -9.87 -0.36
C ALA A 424 -11.34 -9.84 -1.56
N ALA A 425 -11.75 -10.43 -2.68
CA ALA A 425 -10.96 -10.48 -3.91
C ALA A 425 -11.86 -10.52 -5.16
N GLY A 426 -11.30 -10.10 -6.30
CA GLY A 426 -11.82 -10.48 -7.61
C GLY A 426 -11.54 -11.96 -7.93
N LYS A 427 -11.53 -12.31 -9.23
CA LYS A 427 -11.18 -13.66 -9.67
C LYS A 427 -9.68 -13.91 -9.46
N ILE A 428 -9.35 -14.68 -8.42
CA ILE A 428 -7.98 -15.04 -8.08
C ILE A 428 -7.36 -15.89 -9.21
N TYR A 429 -6.13 -15.56 -9.60
CA TYR A 429 -5.36 -16.32 -10.58
C TYR A 429 -5.15 -17.76 -10.11
N LYS A 430 -5.49 -18.76 -10.95
CA LYS A 430 -5.44 -20.20 -10.63
C LYS A 430 -5.91 -20.49 -9.19
N ALA A 431 -7.12 -20.04 -8.85
CA ALA A 431 -7.64 -19.97 -7.48
C ALA A 431 -7.54 -21.29 -6.69
N GLU A 432 -7.78 -22.43 -7.34
CA GLU A 432 -7.69 -23.75 -6.71
C GLU A 432 -6.28 -24.03 -6.15
N LYS A 433 -5.24 -23.83 -6.98
CA LYS A 433 -3.84 -23.95 -6.58
C LYS A 433 -3.48 -22.96 -5.48
N PHE A 434 -3.69 -21.67 -5.74
CA PHE A 434 -3.11 -20.62 -4.88
C PHE A 434 -3.85 -20.44 -3.54
N MET A 435 -5.16 -20.74 -3.48
CA MET A 435 -5.91 -20.63 -2.22
C MET A 435 -5.76 -21.85 -1.31
N ALA A 436 -5.31 -23.01 -1.82
CA ALA A 436 -5.22 -24.24 -1.03
C ALA A 436 -4.35 -24.08 0.23
N PRO A 437 -3.14 -23.49 0.18
CA PRO A 437 -2.33 -23.31 1.39
C PRO A 437 -2.96 -22.35 2.40
N LEU A 438 -3.66 -21.31 1.93
CA LEU A 438 -4.36 -20.39 2.83
C LEU A 438 -5.50 -21.09 3.58
N ARG A 439 -6.27 -21.94 2.88
CA ARG A 439 -7.31 -22.78 3.51
C ARG A 439 -6.73 -23.82 4.47
N GLN A 440 -5.56 -24.38 4.15
CA GLN A 440 -4.85 -25.30 5.04
C GLN A 440 -4.46 -24.62 6.36
N MET A 441 -3.94 -23.38 6.29
CA MET A 441 -3.58 -22.58 7.47
C MET A 441 -4.80 -22.07 8.26
N PHE A 442 -5.90 -21.77 7.56
CA PHE A 442 -7.12 -21.19 8.13
C PHE A 442 -8.36 -21.89 7.55
N PRO A 443 -8.82 -23.00 8.17
CA PRO A 443 -9.97 -23.77 7.70
C PRO A 443 -11.30 -22.99 7.73
N ARG A 444 -11.43 -21.98 8.60
CA ARG A 444 -12.61 -21.09 8.69
C ARG A 444 -12.49 -19.89 7.73
N LEU A 445 -12.14 -20.18 6.48
CA LEU A 445 -12.00 -19.17 5.45
C LEU A 445 -13.29 -19.07 4.62
N GLU A 446 -13.81 -17.85 4.54
CA GLU A 446 -15.01 -17.50 3.80
C GLU A 446 -14.69 -16.47 2.71
N THR A 447 -15.46 -16.49 1.63
CA THR A 447 -15.50 -15.48 0.58
C THR A 447 -16.94 -15.03 0.38
N LYS A 448 -17.19 -14.01 -0.43
CA LYS A 448 -18.57 -13.65 -0.81
C LYS A 448 -19.38 -14.85 -1.32
N ASP A 449 -18.77 -15.71 -2.13
CA ASP A 449 -19.43 -16.87 -2.75
C ASP A 449 -19.72 -18.01 -1.77
N THR A 450 -19.09 -18.04 -0.59
CA THR A 450 -19.33 -19.06 0.44
C THR A 450 -20.22 -18.56 1.57
N ILE A 451 -20.23 -17.25 1.83
CA ILE A 451 -21.03 -16.64 2.91
C ILE A 451 -22.44 -16.23 2.45
N ALA A 452 -22.63 -15.93 1.16
CA ALA A 452 -23.92 -15.62 0.55
C ALA A 452 -24.37 -16.74 -0.38
N THR A 453 -25.68 -16.95 -0.50
CA THR A 453 -26.22 -17.95 -1.43
C THR A 453 -26.08 -17.48 -2.88
N LYS A 454 -26.17 -18.42 -3.84
CA LYS A 454 -26.08 -18.08 -5.26
C LYS A 454 -27.23 -17.18 -5.69
N GLU A 455 -28.40 -17.38 -5.09
CA GLU A 455 -29.65 -16.64 -5.33
C GLU A 455 -29.54 -15.22 -4.78
N GLU A 456 -29.03 -15.05 -3.56
CA GLU A 456 -28.78 -13.74 -2.95
C GLU A 456 -27.75 -12.92 -3.74
N LEU A 457 -26.71 -13.57 -4.28
CA LEU A 457 -25.68 -12.90 -5.08
C LEU A 457 -26.11 -12.63 -6.52
N ALA A 458 -27.11 -13.33 -7.05
CA ALA A 458 -27.49 -13.25 -8.46
C ALA A 458 -27.76 -11.80 -8.95
N PRO A 459 -28.47 -10.93 -8.19
CA PRO A 459 -28.73 -9.54 -8.61
C PRO A 459 -27.49 -8.65 -8.70
N PHE A 460 -26.37 -9.08 -8.11
CA PHE A 460 -25.11 -8.32 -8.06
C PHE A 460 -24.09 -8.83 -9.10
N LYS A 461 -24.30 -10.02 -9.67
CA LYS A 461 -23.41 -10.58 -10.69
C LYS A 461 -23.39 -9.69 -11.94
N GLY A 462 -22.20 -9.49 -12.50
CA GLY A 462 -21.98 -8.55 -13.61
C GLY A 462 -21.75 -7.10 -13.18
N HIS A 463 -22.02 -6.74 -11.92
CA HIS A 463 -21.85 -5.39 -11.40
C HIS A 463 -20.67 -5.32 -10.40
N SER A 464 -19.47 -5.10 -10.94
CA SER A 464 -18.23 -5.14 -10.14
C SER A 464 -18.22 -4.15 -8.96
N SER A 465 -18.85 -2.98 -9.10
CA SER A 465 -18.93 -1.97 -8.04
C SER A 465 -19.89 -2.39 -6.94
N ARG A 466 -21.01 -3.03 -7.28
CA ARG A 466 -21.98 -3.53 -6.29
C ARG A 466 -21.41 -4.71 -5.51
N LEU A 467 -20.73 -5.65 -6.18
CA LEU A 467 -19.98 -6.73 -5.52
C LEU A 467 -18.86 -6.21 -4.61
N ALA A 468 -18.12 -5.19 -5.06
CA ALA A 468 -17.10 -4.56 -4.25
C ALA A 468 -17.69 -3.84 -3.02
N ALA A 469 -18.93 -3.36 -3.07
CA ALA A 469 -19.61 -2.73 -1.94
C ALA A 469 -20.00 -3.76 -0.86
N LEU A 470 -20.40 -4.98 -1.26
CA LEU A 470 -20.59 -6.10 -0.32
C LEU A 470 -19.27 -6.42 0.41
N ASP A 471 -18.20 -6.65 -0.37
CA ASP A 471 -16.85 -6.90 0.17
C ASP A 471 -16.39 -5.77 1.10
N TYR A 472 -16.65 -4.51 0.72
CA TYR A 472 -16.30 -3.32 1.51
C TYR A 472 -16.92 -3.35 2.90
N THR A 473 -18.22 -3.64 3.00
CA THR A 473 -18.96 -3.65 4.27
C THR A 473 -18.50 -4.79 5.17
N VAL A 474 -18.29 -6.00 4.63
CA VAL A 474 -17.77 -7.12 5.42
C VAL A 474 -16.36 -6.81 5.96
N CYS A 475 -15.52 -6.12 5.18
CA CYS A 475 -14.20 -5.70 5.66
C CYS A 475 -14.27 -4.50 6.63
N LEU A 476 -15.29 -3.65 6.55
CA LEU A 476 -15.49 -2.51 7.45
C LEU A 476 -15.77 -2.98 8.88
N HIS A 477 -16.52 -4.08 9.04
CA HIS A 477 -16.93 -4.62 10.33
C HIS A 477 -15.99 -5.68 10.92
N SER A 478 -14.92 -6.06 10.23
CA SER A 478 -13.96 -7.03 10.75
C SER A 478 -13.12 -6.45 11.89
N GLU A 479 -12.61 -7.31 12.78
CA GLU A 479 -11.73 -6.88 13.88
C GLU A 479 -10.37 -6.41 13.33
N VAL A 480 -9.78 -7.20 12.43
CA VAL A 480 -8.51 -6.89 11.77
C VAL A 480 -8.75 -6.80 10.26
N PHE A 481 -8.30 -5.72 9.63
CA PHE A 481 -8.30 -5.59 8.17
C PHE A 481 -6.87 -5.75 7.62
N VAL A 482 -6.67 -6.58 6.62
CA VAL A 482 -5.37 -6.84 5.98
C VAL A 482 -5.47 -6.44 4.51
N THR A 483 -4.49 -5.69 4.00
CA THR A 483 -4.44 -5.33 2.58
C THR A 483 -3.13 -5.77 1.94
N THR A 484 -3.19 -6.62 0.91
CA THR A 484 -1.98 -7.17 0.27
C THR A 484 -1.39 -6.25 -0.79
N GLN A 485 -2.20 -5.31 -1.28
CA GLN A 485 -1.79 -4.30 -2.26
C GLN A 485 -2.34 -2.93 -1.92
N GLY A 486 -1.72 -1.89 -2.48
CA GLY A 486 -2.30 -0.56 -2.47
C GLY A 486 -3.50 -0.46 -3.42
N GLY A 487 -4.20 0.67 -3.39
CA GLY A 487 -5.33 0.94 -4.26
C GLY A 487 -6.41 1.75 -3.55
N ASN A 488 -7.49 2.08 -4.26
CA ASN A 488 -8.54 2.92 -3.69
C ASN A 488 -9.44 2.17 -2.70
N PHE A 489 -9.61 0.85 -2.83
CA PHE A 489 -10.37 0.06 -1.85
C PHE A 489 -9.78 0.15 -0.43
N PRO A 490 -8.52 -0.27 -0.19
CA PRO A 490 -7.96 -0.17 1.16
C PRO A 490 -7.80 1.28 1.60
N HIS A 491 -7.54 2.20 0.67
CA HIS A 491 -7.46 3.64 0.97
C HIS A 491 -8.73 4.10 1.69
N PHE A 492 -9.90 3.96 1.08
CA PHE A 492 -11.16 4.42 1.66
C PHE A 492 -11.62 3.57 2.85
N LEU A 493 -11.37 2.27 2.82
CA LEU A 493 -11.78 1.40 3.92
C LEU A 493 -11.04 1.72 5.21
N MET A 494 -9.73 1.97 5.15
CA MET A 494 -8.95 2.32 6.33
C MET A 494 -9.44 3.59 7.01
N GLY A 495 -9.70 4.65 6.24
CA GLY A 495 -10.22 5.89 6.83
C GLY A 495 -11.62 5.71 7.40
N HIS A 496 -12.49 4.94 6.73
CA HIS A 496 -13.84 4.66 7.22
C HIS A 496 -13.83 3.85 8.51
N ARG A 497 -12.99 2.81 8.60
CA ARG A 497 -12.78 2.06 9.85
C ARG A 497 -12.34 3.00 10.98
N ARG A 498 -11.35 3.87 10.74
CA ARG A 498 -10.90 4.84 11.76
C ARG A 498 -11.99 5.83 12.15
N TYR A 499 -12.82 6.24 11.20
CA TYR A 499 -13.92 7.17 11.44
C TYR A 499 -14.96 6.59 12.41
N ILE A 500 -15.38 5.34 12.19
CA ILE A 500 -16.41 4.69 13.03
C ILE A 500 -15.85 4.11 14.33
N TYR A 501 -14.56 3.77 14.39
CA TYR A 501 -13.91 3.18 15.57
C TYR A 501 -13.06 4.18 16.36
N GLY A 502 -13.50 5.44 16.44
CA GLY A 502 -12.96 6.40 17.41
C GLY A 502 -11.54 6.92 17.11
N GLY A 503 -11.10 6.83 15.85
CA GLY A 503 -9.82 7.33 15.37
C GLY A 503 -8.78 6.23 15.11
N HIS A 504 -9.05 4.98 15.49
CA HIS A 504 -8.13 3.88 15.28
C HIS A 504 -8.88 2.59 14.90
N ALA A 505 -8.32 1.80 14.00
CA ALA A 505 -8.83 0.45 13.71
C ALA A 505 -7.67 -0.46 13.28
N LYS A 506 -7.60 -1.69 13.83
CA LYS A 506 -6.52 -2.63 13.54
C LYS A 506 -6.45 -2.88 12.03
N THR A 507 -5.33 -2.51 11.44
CA THR A 507 -5.08 -2.65 10.00
C THR A 507 -3.67 -3.12 9.75
N VAL A 508 -3.50 -4.17 8.95
CA VAL A 508 -2.21 -4.71 8.53
C VAL A 508 -1.95 -4.33 7.08
N LYS A 509 -0.98 -3.43 6.88
CA LYS A 509 -0.36 -3.14 5.59
C LYS A 509 1.09 -3.67 5.63
N PRO A 510 1.36 -4.85 5.06
CA PRO A 510 2.66 -5.46 5.19
C PRO A 510 3.76 -4.67 4.47
N ASP A 511 4.96 -4.68 5.05
CA ASP A 511 6.16 -4.25 4.35
C ASP A 511 6.60 -5.35 3.39
N LYS A 512 6.11 -5.26 2.15
CA LYS A 512 6.40 -6.24 1.10
C LYS A 512 7.88 -6.38 0.77
N ARG A 513 8.70 -5.36 1.01
CA ARG A 513 10.15 -5.45 0.77
C ARG A 513 10.80 -6.34 1.83
N LYS A 514 10.42 -6.13 3.09
CA LYS A 514 10.86 -6.99 4.19
C LYS A 514 10.35 -8.42 4.01
N LEU A 515 9.07 -8.60 3.65
CA LEU A 515 8.52 -9.93 3.37
C LEU A 515 9.23 -10.64 2.22
N ALA A 516 9.58 -9.92 1.14
CA ALA A 516 10.29 -10.52 0.02
C ALA A 516 11.63 -11.15 0.44
N LEU A 517 12.36 -10.54 1.38
CA LEU A 517 13.61 -11.09 1.92
C LEU A 517 13.35 -12.25 2.88
N ILE A 518 12.35 -12.12 3.76
CA ILE A 518 12.00 -13.18 4.72
C ILE A 518 11.57 -14.47 3.99
N PHE A 519 10.74 -14.35 2.96
CA PHE A 519 10.27 -15.49 2.17
C PHE A 519 11.31 -16.01 1.17
N ASP A 520 12.45 -15.35 1.02
CA ASP A 520 13.58 -15.80 0.20
C ASP A 520 14.61 -16.60 1.02
N ASP A 521 14.46 -16.66 2.35
CA ASP A 521 15.31 -17.43 3.25
C ASP A 521 14.67 -18.77 3.66
N PRO A 522 14.92 -19.87 2.94
CA PRO A 522 14.43 -21.20 3.33
C PRO A 522 15.06 -21.68 4.63
N ASN A 523 16.09 -20.99 5.16
CA ASN A 523 16.74 -21.36 6.40
C ASN A 523 16.24 -20.61 7.63
N ILE A 524 15.28 -19.69 7.48
CA ILE A 524 14.75 -18.92 8.59
C ILE A 524 14.17 -19.83 9.69
N ARG A 525 14.53 -19.53 10.94
CA ARG A 525 13.99 -20.20 12.12
C ARG A 525 12.62 -19.63 12.47
N TRP A 526 11.72 -20.49 12.97
CA TRP A 526 10.37 -20.08 13.38
C TRP A 526 10.37 -18.87 14.31
N GLN A 527 11.20 -18.86 15.35
CA GLN A 527 11.26 -17.75 16.32
C GLN A 527 11.60 -16.41 15.64
N ASN A 528 12.55 -16.43 14.71
CA ASN A 528 12.95 -15.23 13.97
C ASN A 528 11.86 -14.79 12.99
N PHE A 529 11.19 -15.75 12.34
CA PHE A 529 10.07 -15.47 11.43
C PHE A 529 8.90 -14.81 12.20
N ALA A 530 8.45 -15.44 13.28
CA ALA A 530 7.35 -14.96 14.12
C ALA A 530 7.66 -13.59 14.72
N GLN A 531 8.87 -13.39 15.27
CA GLN A 531 9.28 -12.09 15.80
C GLN A 531 9.18 -10.98 14.74
N GLN A 532 9.68 -11.22 13.52
CA GLN A 532 9.60 -10.23 12.44
C GLN A 532 8.17 -9.91 12.00
N MET A 533 7.26 -10.90 12.05
CA MET A 533 5.84 -10.71 11.75
C MET A 533 5.13 -9.91 12.85
N GLN A 534 5.41 -10.23 14.12
CA GLN A 534 4.89 -9.49 15.28
C GLN A 534 5.39 -8.04 15.31
N ASP A 535 6.66 -7.79 14.97
CA ASP A 535 7.21 -6.44 14.81
C ASP A 535 6.45 -5.66 13.74
N MET A 536 6.17 -6.31 12.61
CA MET A 536 5.42 -5.70 11.51
C MET A 536 3.98 -5.38 11.93
N LEU A 537 3.34 -6.25 12.72
CA LEU A 537 2.01 -6.01 13.28
C LEU A 537 2.01 -4.81 14.24
N ARG A 538 2.96 -4.73 15.17
CA ARG A 538 3.11 -3.60 16.12
C ARG A 538 3.33 -2.27 15.41
N HIS A 539 4.19 -2.25 14.39
CA HIS A 539 4.44 -1.05 13.57
C HIS A 539 3.19 -0.57 12.83
N ASN A 540 2.39 -1.50 12.31
CA ASN A 540 1.13 -1.19 11.65
C ASN A 540 0.11 -0.58 12.62
N ASP A 541 0.06 -1.09 13.85
CA ASP A 541 -0.80 -0.57 14.91
C ASP A 541 -0.49 0.90 15.23
N GLN A 542 0.78 1.22 15.43
CA GLN A 542 1.25 2.59 15.67
C GLN A 542 0.87 3.52 14.51
N LYS A 543 1.07 3.09 13.27
CA LYS A 543 0.64 3.84 12.06
C LYS A 543 -0.88 4.01 11.95
N GLY A 544 -1.63 3.13 12.60
CA GLY A 544 -3.08 3.19 12.66
C GLY A 544 -3.60 4.40 13.43
N MET A 545 -2.78 4.99 14.32
CA MET A 545 -3.12 6.15 15.15
C MET A 545 -2.54 7.47 14.61
N GLU A 546 -1.79 7.45 13.51
CA GLU A 546 -1.22 8.67 12.94
C GLU A 546 -2.32 9.65 12.47
N MET A 547 -2.08 10.94 12.66
CA MET A 547 -2.90 12.01 12.09
C MET A 547 -2.55 12.23 10.62
N LYS A 548 -3.47 12.87 9.87
CA LYS A 548 -3.23 13.24 8.48
C LYS A 548 -2.05 14.21 8.39
N LYS A 549 -1.05 13.84 7.60
CA LYS A 549 0.04 14.75 7.18
C LYS A 549 -0.50 15.73 6.14
N SER A 550 0.18 16.85 5.89
CA SER A 550 -0.25 17.86 4.91
C SER A 550 -0.50 17.29 3.50
N SER A 551 0.31 16.32 3.07
CA SER A 551 0.17 15.58 1.81
C SER A 551 -0.65 14.30 1.92
N GLY A 552 -1.13 13.97 3.13
CA GLY A 552 -1.94 12.80 3.41
C GLY A 552 -3.37 12.97 2.92
N SER A 553 -4.01 11.85 2.60
CA SER A 553 -5.41 11.84 2.16
C SER A 553 -6.34 11.66 3.36
N LEU A 554 -7.38 12.51 3.44
CA LEU A 554 -8.43 12.41 4.47
C LEU A 554 -9.18 11.08 4.41
N TYR A 555 -9.25 10.46 3.22
CA TYR A 555 -9.91 9.18 3.03
C TYR A 555 -9.14 8.00 3.64
N THR A 556 -7.84 8.16 3.96
CA THR A 556 -7.07 7.20 4.78
C THR A 556 -6.96 7.66 6.23
N PHE A 557 -6.74 8.96 6.43
CA PHE A 557 -6.47 9.58 7.73
C PHE A 557 -7.51 10.70 7.97
N PRO A 558 -8.68 10.38 8.56
CA PRO A 558 -9.76 11.36 8.72
C PRO A 558 -9.47 12.44 9.77
N MET A 559 -8.52 12.23 10.69
CA MET A 559 -8.19 13.19 11.74
C MET A 559 -7.07 14.15 11.29
N PRO A 560 -7.17 15.46 11.59
CA PRO A 560 -8.22 16.12 12.38
C PRO A 560 -9.38 16.67 11.52
N ASP A 561 -9.35 16.56 10.19
CA ASP A 561 -10.27 17.31 9.32
C ASP A 561 -11.74 16.86 9.45
N CYS A 562 -11.99 15.57 9.70
CA CYS A 562 -13.32 14.98 9.76
C CYS A 562 -13.75 14.57 11.18
N MET A 563 -12.86 14.69 12.17
CA MET A 563 -13.07 14.16 13.53
C MET A 563 -12.48 15.10 14.58
N CYS A 564 -13.10 15.13 15.76
CA CYS A 564 -12.68 15.96 16.89
C CYS A 564 -12.31 15.10 18.08
N LYS A 565 -11.43 15.60 18.94
CA LYS A 565 -11.11 14.93 20.19
C LYS A 565 -12.31 14.91 21.13
N VAL A 566 -12.49 13.80 21.83
CA VAL A 566 -13.44 13.72 22.95
C VAL A 566 -12.85 14.51 24.13
N PRO A 567 -13.59 15.41 24.78
CA PRO A 567 -13.11 16.09 25.98
C PRO A 567 -12.78 15.06 27.07
N ASN A 568 -11.59 15.12 27.66
CA ASN A 568 -11.25 14.27 28.80
C ASN A 568 -12.13 14.66 30.00
N SER A 569 -12.95 13.74 30.50
CA SER A 569 -13.71 13.90 31.74
C SER A 569 -12.85 13.77 33.01
N LYS A 570 -11.61 14.27 32.97
CA LYS A 570 -10.66 14.27 34.09
C LYS A 570 -10.08 15.67 34.22
N ASN A 571 -10.80 16.54 34.93
CA ASN A 571 -10.32 17.77 35.59
C ASN A 571 -11.49 18.39 36.40
N HIS A 572 -12.11 17.58 37.26
CA HIS A 572 -12.94 18.03 38.37
C HIS A 572 -12.69 17.06 39.52
N ASP A 573 -11.59 17.27 40.22
CA ASP A 573 -11.40 16.87 41.62
C ASP A 573 -10.67 18.03 42.30
#